data_AF-A0A2C9EQ28-F1
#
_entry.id   AF-A0A2C9EQ28-F1
#
_cell.length_a   1.000
_cell.length_b   1.000
_cell.length_c   1.000
_cell.angle_alpha   90.00
_cell.angle_beta   90.00
_cell.angle_gamma   90.00
#
_symmetry.space_group_name_H-M   'P 1'
#
loop_
_entity.id
_entity.type
_entity.pdbx_description
1 polymer ?
#
loop_
_entity_poly.entity_id
_entity_poly.type
_entity_poly.pdbx_seq_one_letter_code
_entity_poly.pdbx_strand_id
1 'polypeptide(L)'
;MNTSSKDVPELDTETTLSSLKDSQAARRAMDYYLKPAITESDKEEKFFEIRRSLSSEEAMIHASDLLRCAAATAYDAADNLRGANRDLAFSVVHMIDLAKALVDKSLESQRVESN
;
A
#
# COMPACT_ATOMS: atom_id res chain seq x y z
N MET A 1 62.54 0.47 24.13
CA MET A 1 61.79 1.44 24.94
C MET A 1 60.33 1.40 24.50
N ASN A 2 59.41 1.32 25.48
CA ASN A 2 57.93 1.46 25.46
C ASN A 2 57.13 0.60 24.46
N THR A 3 56.28 -0.35 24.85
CA THR A 3 55.12 -0.42 25.80
C THR A 3 53.93 0.46 25.41
N SER A 4 52.92 -0.13 24.77
CA SER A 4 51.51 0.14 25.06
C SER A 4 50.67 -0.95 24.40
N SER A 5 50.35 -2.00 25.14
CA SER A 5 49.42 -3.04 24.72
C SER A 5 48.22 -2.99 25.65
N LYS A 6 47.14 -2.40 25.11
CA LYS A 6 45.71 -2.58 25.42
C LYS A 6 45.36 -3.10 26.82
N ASP A 7 44.83 -2.20 27.64
CA ASP A 7 43.87 -2.54 28.69
C ASP A 7 42.56 -2.99 28.01
N VAL A 8 42.46 -4.29 27.73
CA VAL A 8 41.16 -4.94 27.54
C VAL A 8 40.78 -5.45 28.92
N PRO A 9 39.67 -4.98 29.54
CA PRO A 9 39.17 -5.63 30.74
C PRO A 9 38.91 -7.09 30.37
N GLU A 10 39.62 -8.03 31.00
CA GLU A 10 39.24 -9.45 30.98
C GLU A 10 37.85 -9.51 31.62
N LEU A 11 36.85 -9.44 30.74
CA LEU A 11 35.46 -9.45 31.09
C LEU A 11 35.12 -10.92 31.28
N ASP A 12 34.99 -11.35 32.54
CA ASP A 12 34.46 -12.65 32.90
C ASP A 12 33.13 -12.85 32.17
N THR A 13 33.21 -13.56 31.05
CA THR A 13 32.15 -13.62 30.04
C THR A 13 30.89 -14.26 30.62
N GLU A 14 31.08 -15.18 31.56
CA GLU A 14 30.03 -15.95 32.21
C GLU A 14 29.23 -15.14 33.24
N THR A 15 29.93 -14.33 34.04
CA THR A 15 29.31 -13.41 35.00
C THR A 15 28.50 -12.33 34.29
N THR A 16 29.06 -11.79 33.21
CA THR A 16 28.42 -10.73 32.42
C THR A 16 27.19 -11.26 31.67
N LEU A 17 27.27 -12.48 31.12
CA LEU A 17 26.15 -13.14 30.45
C LEU A 17 25.01 -13.44 31.42
N SER A 18 25.34 -13.86 32.65
CA SER A 18 24.35 -14.08 33.72
C SER A 18 23.66 -12.78 34.11
N SER A 19 24.42 -11.69 34.30
CA SER A 19 23.87 -10.36 34.59
C SER A 19 22.99 -9.81 33.46
N LEU A 20 23.30 -10.13 32.20
CA LEU A 20 22.53 -9.69 31.05
C LEU A 20 21.19 -10.41 30.94
N LYS A 21 21.11 -11.68 31.35
CA LYS A 21 19.85 -12.47 31.41
C LYS A 21 18.85 -11.93 32.42
N ASP A 22 19.33 -11.33 33.51
CA ASP A 22 18.49 -10.73 34.55
C ASP A 22 18.11 -9.28 34.23
N SER A 23 18.67 -8.69 33.18
CA SER A 23 18.33 -7.34 32.75
C SER A 23 16.89 -7.26 32.23
N GLN A 24 16.11 -6.34 32.79
CA GLN A 24 14.77 -6.01 32.33
C GLN A 24 14.78 -5.51 30.87
N ALA A 25 15.85 -4.82 30.44
CA ALA A 25 16.02 -4.38 29.07
C ALA A 25 16.24 -5.57 28.11
N ALA A 26 17.01 -6.57 28.53
CA ALA A 26 17.23 -7.78 27.74
C ALA A 26 15.93 -8.60 27.61
N ARG A 27 15.17 -8.76 28.70
CA ARG A 27 13.84 -9.39 28.66
C ARG A 27 12.89 -8.64 27.73
N ARG A 28 12.85 -7.31 27.80
CA ARG A 28 12.02 -6.49 26.91
C ARG A 28 12.41 -6.62 25.44
N ALA A 29 13.71 -6.70 25.14
CA ALA A 29 14.20 -6.94 23.80
C ALA A 29 13.81 -8.34 23.31
N MET A 30 14.01 -9.37 24.13
CA MET A 30 13.62 -10.75 23.80
C MET A 30 12.12 -10.87 23.57
N ASP A 31 11.28 -10.28 24.44
CA ASP A 31 9.82 -10.25 24.24
C ASP A 31 9.40 -9.48 23.00
N TYR A 32 10.19 -8.48 22.54
CA TYR A 32 9.90 -7.75 21.32
C TYR A 32 10.28 -8.55 20.07
N TYR A 33 11.46 -9.16 20.08
CA TYR A 33 12.02 -9.86 18.91
C TYR A 33 11.59 -11.32 18.78
N LEU A 34 11.18 -11.98 19.87
CA LEU A 34 10.74 -13.38 19.89
C LEU A 34 9.21 -13.54 19.93
N LYS A 35 8.44 -12.45 19.82
CA LYS A 35 7.00 -12.55 19.55
C LYS A 35 6.81 -13.29 18.21
N PRO A 36 6.05 -14.39 18.15
CA PRO A 36 5.68 -14.98 16.86
C PRO A 36 4.97 -13.90 16.06
N ALA A 37 5.43 -13.67 14.82
CA ALA A 37 5.12 -12.52 13.98
C ALA A 37 3.69 -11.96 14.20
N ILE A 38 3.54 -11.01 15.12
CA ILE A 38 2.34 -10.19 15.22
C ILE A 38 2.49 -9.03 14.23
N THR A 39 2.68 -9.40 12.97
CA THR A 39 2.40 -8.56 11.82
C THR A 39 1.75 -9.46 10.78
N GLU A 40 0.74 -10.24 11.19
CA GLU A 40 -0.43 -10.35 10.35
C GLU A 40 -0.96 -8.90 10.29
N SER A 41 -0.40 -8.09 9.38
CA SER A 41 -1.15 -7.00 8.78
C SER A 41 -2.49 -7.63 8.49
N ASP A 42 -3.55 -7.20 9.17
CA ASP A 42 -4.91 -7.68 8.94
C ASP A 42 -5.04 -7.83 7.44
N LYS A 43 -4.99 -9.08 6.96
CA LYS A 43 -5.13 -9.35 5.54
C LYS A 43 -6.60 -9.09 5.35
N GLU A 44 -6.94 -7.84 5.05
CA GLU A 44 -8.26 -7.49 4.56
C GLU A 44 -8.54 -8.53 3.49
N GLU A 45 -9.49 -9.43 3.76
CA GLU A 45 -9.89 -10.45 2.81
C GLU A 45 -10.50 -9.69 1.63
N LYS A 46 -9.67 -9.43 0.63
CA LYS A 46 -10.09 -8.71 -0.56
C LYS A 46 -11.01 -9.64 -1.33
N PHE A 47 -12.27 -9.22 -1.49
CA PHE A 47 -13.24 -9.92 -2.32
C PHE A 47 -12.75 -10.11 -3.78
N PHE A 48 -11.86 -9.23 -4.26
CA PHE A 48 -11.18 -9.38 -5.54
C PHE A 48 -9.76 -8.81 -5.48
N GLU A 49 -8.83 -9.43 -6.19
CA GLU A 49 -7.47 -8.93 -6.40
C GLU A 49 -7.19 -8.77 -7.89
N ILE A 50 -6.48 -7.69 -8.26
CA ILE A 50 -5.96 -7.52 -9.61
C ILE A 50 -4.71 -8.37 -9.77
N ARG A 51 -4.58 -9.09 -10.89
CA ARG A 51 -3.43 -9.95 -11.17
C ARG A 51 -2.13 -9.15 -11.05
N ARG A 52 -1.16 -9.64 -10.27
CA ARG A 52 0.15 -8.97 -10.08
C ARG A 52 0.96 -8.83 -11.38
N SER A 53 0.69 -9.68 -12.37
CA SER A 53 1.35 -9.65 -13.67
C SER A 53 0.69 -8.70 -14.67
N LEU A 54 -0.38 -8.01 -14.29
CA LEU A 54 -1.05 -7.05 -15.16
C LEU A 54 -0.16 -5.83 -15.34
N SER A 55 0.13 -5.47 -16.59
CA SER A 55 0.89 -4.25 -16.85
C SER A 55 0.09 -3.00 -16.47
N SER A 56 0.79 -1.90 -16.18
CA SER A 56 0.17 -0.59 -15.94
C SER A 56 -0.72 -0.18 -17.12
N GLU A 57 -0.25 -0.42 -18.35
CA GLU A 57 -0.98 -0.14 -19.59
C GLU A 57 -2.29 -0.93 -19.69
N GLU A 58 -2.25 -2.27 -19.51
CA GLU A 58 -3.45 -3.10 -19.51
C GLU A 58 -4.42 -2.71 -18.39
N ALA A 59 -3.91 -2.38 -17.19
CA ALA A 59 -4.73 -1.93 -16.08
C ALA A 59 -5.47 -0.63 -16.41
N MET A 60 -4.81 0.33 -17.06
CA MET A 60 -5.43 1.60 -17.48
C MET A 60 -6.44 1.41 -18.62
N ILE A 61 -6.17 0.51 -19.58
CA ILE A 61 -7.15 0.15 -20.61
C ILE A 61 -8.42 -0.41 -19.97
N HIS A 62 -8.28 -1.38 -19.06
CA HIS A 62 -9.41 -1.96 -18.34
C HIS A 62 -10.15 -0.92 -17.48
N ALA A 63 -9.44 -0.01 -16.84
CA ALA A 63 -10.06 1.09 -16.10
C ALA A 63 -10.89 2.00 -17.02
N SER A 64 -10.37 2.35 -18.21
CA SER A 64 -11.09 3.17 -19.18
C SER A 64 -12.35 2.47 -19.70
N ASP A 65 -12.27 1.17 -19.98
CA ASP A 65 -13.42 0.36 -20.37
C ASP A 65 -14.48 0.28 -19.26
N LEU A 66 -14.07 0.08 -18.01
CA LEU A 66 -14.96 0.08 -16.86
C LEU A 66 -15.66 1.42 -16.67
N LEU A 67 -14.92 2.54 -16.81
CA LEU A 67 -15.49 3.89 -16.75
C LEU A 67 -16.49 4.12 -17.88
N ARG A 68 -16.22 3.64 -19.10
CA ARG A 68 -17.17 3.71 -20.22
C ARG A 68 -18.46 2.94 -19.93
N CYS A 69 -18.34 1.72 -19.39
CA CYS A 69 -19.50 0.93 -18.96
C CYS A 69 -20.29 1.63 -17.85
N ALA A 70 -19.60 2.16 -16.84
CA ALA A 70 -20.23 2.89 -15.75
C ALA A 70 -20.99 4.14 -16.25
N ALA A 71 -20.40 4.89 -17.18
CA ALA A 71 -21.07 6.05 -17.79
C ALA A 71 -22.35 5.61 -18.51
N ALA A 72 -22.29 4.56 -19.33
CA ALA A 72 -23.47 4.03 -20.03
C ALA A 72 -24.58 3.62 -19.05
N THR A 73 -24.23 2.94 -17.96
CA THR A 73 -25.18 2.58 -16.89
C THR A 73 -25.77 3.82 -16.20
N ALA A 74 -24.96 4.84 -15.92
CA ALA A 74 -25.43 6.07 -15.28
C ALA A 74 -26.36 6.88 -16.20
N TYR A 75 -26.08 6.92 -17.51
CA TYR A 75 -26.95 7.53 -18.51
C TYR A 75 -28.29 6.78 -18.61
N ASP A 76 -28.27 5.46 -18.72
CA ASP A 76 -29.49 4.64 -18.77
C ASP A 76 -30.35 4.78 -17.51
N ALA A 77 -29.69 4.87 -16.34
CA ALA A 77 -30.37 5.18 -15.08
C ALA A 77 -30.99 6.59 -15.11
N ALA A 78 -30.27 7.60 -15.60
CA ALA A 78 -30.74 8.98 -15.68
C ALA A 78 -31.95 9.14 -16.62
N ASP A 79 -32.05 8.34 -17.68
CA ASP A 79 -33.18 8.38 -18.62
C ASP A 79 -34.51 7.94 -17.99
N ASN A 80 -34.45 7.08 -16.97
CA ASN A 80 -35.61 6.61 -16.22
C ASN A 80 -35.95 7.50 -15.00
N LEU A 81 -35.18 8.55 -14.73
CA LEU A 81 -35.34 9.45 -13.59
C LEU A 81 -35.84 10.84 -13.99
N ARG A 82 -36.34 11.60 -13.01
CA ARG A 82 -36.82 12.99 -13.20
C ARG A 82 -36.44 13.88 -12.01
N GLY A 83 -36.39 15.18 -12.26
CA GLY A 83 -36.06 16.21 -11.25
C GLY A 83 -34.70 15.94 -10.59
N ALA A 84 -34.62 16.19 -9.27
CA ALA A 84 -33.38 16.10 -8.51
C ALA A 84 -32.67 14.73 -8.59
N ASN A 85 -33.41 13.62 -8.73
CA ASN A 85 -32.80 12.30 -8.88
C ASN A 85 -32.09 12.13 -10.23
N ARG A 86 -32.63 12.75 -11.28
CA ARG A 86 -31.97 12.79 -12.60
C ARG A 86 -30.71 13.65 -12.55
N ASP A 87 -30.79 14.79 -11.86
CA ASP A 87 -29.65 15.68 -11.67
C ASP A 87 -28.52 14.96 -10.90
N LEU A 88 -28.87 14.18 -9.88
CA LEU A 88 -27.92 13.34 -9.15
C LEU A 88 -27.28 12.27 -10.05
N ALA A 89 -28.05 11.59 -10.90
CA ALA A 89 -27.50 10.62 -11.84
C ALA A 89 -26.54 11.28 -12.85
N PHE A 90 -26.86 12.47 -13.35
CA PHE A 90 -25.94 13.24 -14.19
C PHE A 90 -24.70 13.73 -13.44
N SER A 91 -24.80 14.01 -12.14
CA SER A 91 -23.62 14.26 -11.31
C SER A 91 -22.67 13.06 -11.27
N VAL A 92 -23.20 11.84 -11.27
CA VAL A 92 -22.38 10.61 -11.35
C VAL A 92 -21.68 10.50 -12.70
N VAL A 93 -22.39 10.75 -13.80
CA VAL A 93 -21.79 10.84 -15.14
C VAL A 93 -20.63 11.82 -15.16
N HIS A 94 -20.83 13.02 -14.61
CA HIS A 94 -19.77 14.05 -14.56
C HIS A 94 -18.53 13.58 -13.77
N MET A 95 -18.73 12.90 -12.63
CA MET A 95 -17.61 12.31 -11.88
C MET A 95 -16.86 11.24 -12.68
N ILE A 96 -17.58 10.42 -13.45
CA ILE A 96 -16.98 9.38 -14.30
C ILE A 96 -16.16 10.02 -15.43
N ASP A 97 -16.68 11.07 -16.08
CA ASP A 97 -15.96 11.79 -17.12
C ASP A 97 -14.67 12.43 -16.59
N LEU A 98 -14.72 13.01 -15.38
CA LEU A 98 -13.54 13.56 -14.72
C LEU A 98 -12.51 12.47 -14.37
N ALA A 99 -12.97 11.33 -13.84
CA ALA A 99 -12.09 10.20 -13.55
C ALA A 99 -11.40 9.69 -14.83
N LYS A 100 -12.12 9.61 -15.94
CA LYS A 100 -11.55 9.22 -17.23
C LYS A 100 -10.48 10.21 -17.71
N ALA A 101 -10.75 11.52 -17.61
CA ALA A 101 -9.76 12.54 -17.97
C ALA A 101 -8.47 12.43 -17.14
N LEU A 102 -8.57 12.06 -15.85
CA LEU A 102 -7.42 11.82 -14.99
C LEU A 102 -6.62 10.57 -15.41
N VAL A 103 -7.30 9.48 -15.80
CA VAL A 103 -6.65 8.26 -16.34
C VAL A 103 -5.94 8.58 -17.65
N ASP A 104 -6.60 9.28 -18.58
CA ASP A 104 -6.02 9.66 -19.87
C ASP A 104 -4.77 10.56 -19.68
N LYS A 105 -4.79 11.48 -18.71
CA LYS A 105 -3.61 12.30 -18.36
C LYS A 105 -2.46 11.47 -17.75
N SER A 106 -2.78 10.46 -16.95
CA SER A 106 -1.78 9.55 -16.38
C SER A 106 -1.07 8.74 -17.46
N LEU A 107 -1.80 8.34 -18.50
CA LEU A 107 -1.25 7.67 -19.69
C LEU A 107 -0.29 8.58 -20.46
N GLU A 108 -0.68 9.84 -20.70
CA GLU A 108 0.17 10.80 -21.41
C GLU A 108 1.49 11.06 -20.67
N SER A 109 1.43 11.18 -19.35
CA SER A 109 2.63 11.40 -18.52
C SER A 109 3.65 10.26 -18.65
N GLN A 110 3.19 9.01 -18.72
CA GLN A 110 4.07 7.84 -18.91
C GLN A 110 4.73 7.80 -20.31
N ARG A 111 4.07 8.34 -21.34
CA ARG A 111 4.62 8.40 -22.71
C ARG A 111 5.74 9.43 -22.84
N VAL A 112 5.63 10.55 -22.12
CA VAL A 112 6.64 11.62 -22.14
C VAL A 112 7.95 11.18 -21.46
N GLU A 113 7.88 10.34 -20.42
CA GLU A 113 9.07 9.80 -19.72
C GLU A 113 9.84 8.74 -20.53
N SER A 114 9.24 8.23 -21.61
CA SER A 114 9.80 7.16 -22.45
C SER A 114 10.50 7.65 -23.73
N ASN A 115 10.58 8.97 -23.94
CA ASN A 115 11.27 9.65 -25.07
C ASN A 115 12.47 10.47 -24.58
#